data_AF-A0A378C436-F1
#
_entry.id   AF-A0A378C436-F1
#
_cell.length_a   1.000
_cell.length_b   1.000
_cell.length_c   1.000
_cell.angle_alpha   90.00
_cell.angle_beta   90.00
_cell.angle_gamma   90.00
#
_symmetry.space_group_name_H-M   'P 1'
#
loop_
_entity.id
_entity.type
_entity.pdbx_description
1 polymer ?
#
loop_
_entity_poly.entity_id
_entity_poly.type
_entity_poly.pdbx_seq_one_letter_code
_entity_poly.pdbx_strand_id
1 'polypeptide(L)'
;MSTSNDPSNNASAGKCPFHAETPKQSAGSGTANRDWWPNQLRVDLLNQHSNRSNPLGENFNYREEFKKLDYSALKADLRALLTDSQEWWPADWGSYIGLFIRMAWHGAGTYRTVDGRGGAGRGQQRFAPPELLA
;
A
#
# COMPACT_ATOMS: atom_id res chain seq x y z
N MET A 1 26.35 -28.42 37.24
CA MET A 1 27.08 -28.06 36.01
C MET A 1 26.44 -28.79 34.84
N SER A 2 26.30 -28.12 33.69
CA SER A 2 25.38 -28.39 32.55
C SER A 2 23.93 -27.93 32.80
N THR A 3 23.23 -27.20 31.94
CA THR A 3 23.47 -26.66 30.58
C THR A 3 22.35 -25.63 30.30
N SER A 4 22.63 -24.65 29.42
CA SER A 4 21.66 -23.91 28.60
C SER A 4 20.75 -22.86 29.26
N ASN A 5 20.94 -21.59 28.89
CA ASN A 5 19.87 -20.69 28.45
C ASN A 5 20.49 -19.39 27.96
N ASP A 6 20.83 -19.37 26.67
CA ASP A 6 21.14 -18.14 25.95
C ASP A 6 19.86 -17.70 25.20
N PRO A 7 19.16 -16.64 25.63
CA PRO A 7 18.09 -16.08 24.82
C PRO A 7 18.76 -15.15 23.82
N SER A 8 18.96 -15.64 22.60
CA SER A 8 19.28 -14.81 21.45
C SER A 8 18.17 -13.76 21.27
N ASN A 9 18.48 -12.58 21.78
CA ASN A 9 17.69 -11.38 21.77
C ASN A 9 17.54 -10.93 20.30
N ASN A 10 16.50 -11.40 19.61
CA ASN A 10 16.16 -10.95 18.26
C ASN A 10 15.56 -9.54 18.30
N ALA A 11 16.40 -8.56 18.66
CA ALA A 11 16.07 -7.14 18.70
C ALA A 11 16.68 -6.41 17.50
N SER A 12 16.26 -6.76 16.28
CA SER A 12 16.81 -6.12 15.07
C SER A 12 15.89 -6.09 13.84
N ALA A 13 14.71 -6.71 13.86
CA ALA A 13 13.74 -6.61 12.77
C ALA A 13 12.87 -5.35 12.89
N GLY A 14 13.43 -4.18 12.53
CA GLY A 14 12.61 -2.96 12.35
C GLY A 14 13.20 -1.64 12.86
N LYS A 15 14.42 -1.64 13.42
CA LYS A 15 15.10 -0.39 13.78
C LYS A 15 16.06 0.00 12.67
N CYS A 16 15.80 1.13 11.99
CA CYS A 16 16.68 1.65 10.95
C CYS A 16 18.07 1.98 11.53
N PRO A 17 19.15 1.29 11.11
CA PRO A 17 20.47 1.38 11.75
C PRO A 17 21.24 2.68 11.42
N PHE A 18 20.78 3.46 10.43
CA PHE A 18 21.43 4.70 9.99
C PHE A 18 20.89 5.99 10.65
N HIS A 19 20.09 5.88 11.73
CA HIS A 19 19.62 7.03 12.52
C HIS A 19 20.47 7.34 13.76
N ALA A 20 21.70 6.79 13.85
CA ALA A 20 22.59 6.96 15.01
C ALA A 20 23.35 8.31 15.03
N GLU A 21 23.30 9.09 13.95
CA GLU A 21 23.80 10.46 13.94
C GLU A 21 22.67 11.43 14.27
N THR A 22 22.96 12.41 15.14
CA THR A 22 22.04 13.38 15.77
C THR A 22 20.71 13.54 15.02
N PRO A 23 19.56 13.19 15.63
CA PRO A 23 18.29 13.21 14.94
C PRO A 23 17.99 14.64 14.51
N LYS A 24 18.07 14.92 13.20
CA LYS A 24 17.23 15.94 12.61
C LYS A 24 15.81 15.49 12.94
N GLN A 25 15.19 16.15 13.91
CA GLN A 25 13.86 15.87 14.44
C GLN A 25 12.87 15.73 13.28
N SER A 26 12.73 14.52 12.77
CA SER A 26 11.73 14.21 11.75
C SER A 26 10.39 14.24 12.48
N ALA A 27 9.39 14.91 11.91
CA ALA A 27 8.09 15.02 12.54
C ALA A 27 7.57 13.62 12.90
N GLY A 28 7.30 13.38 14.20
CA GLY A 28 6.86 12.08 14.72
C GLY A 28 7.97 11.11 15.15
N SER A 29 9.23 11.55 15.23
CA SER A 29 10.33 10.77 15.81
C SER A 29 10.36 10.88 17.34
N GLY A 30 10.84 9.83 18.04
CA GLY A 30 10.91 9.76 19.50
C GLY A 30 10.08 8.61 20.08
N THR A 31 10.19 8.40 21.39
CA THR A 31 9.41 7.38 22.10
C THR A 31 7.93 7.76 22.10
N ALA A 32 7.08 6.91 21.55
CA ALA A 32 5.64 7.10 21.47
C ALA A 32 4.92 6.26 22.54
N ASN A 33 3.62 6.52 22.76
CA ASN A 33 2.79 5.75 23.71
C ASN A 33 2.85 4.23 23.47
N ARG A 34 3.00 3.80 22.20
CA ARG A 34 3.13 2.39 21.83
C ARG A 34 4.40 1.74 22.38
N ASP A 35 5.47 2.51 22.54
CA ASP A 35 6.73 2.00 23.06
C ASP A 35 6.63 1.76 24.58
N TRP A 36 5.83 2.58 25.28
CA TRP A 36 5.56 2.43 26.72
C TRP A 36 4.48 1.38 27.03
N TRP A 37 3.41 1.34 26.24
CA TRP A 37 2.28 0.42 26.43
C TRP A 37 1.97 -0.37 25.16
N PRO A 38 2.79 -1.38 24.82
CA PRO A 38 2.67 -2.11 23.56
C PRO A 38 1.35 -2.87 23.40
N ASN A 39 0.72 -3.27 24.51
CA ASN A 39 -0.53 -4.03 24.53
C ASN A 39 -1.78 -3.16 24.75
N GLN A 40 -1.67 -1.83 24.74
CA GLN A 40 -2.82 -0.94 24.86
C GLN A 40 -3.71 -1.04 23.60
N LEU A 41 -5.04 -1.01 23.81
CA LEU A 41 -6.00 -1.01 22.71
C LEU A 41 -5.76 0.18 21.76
N ARG A 42 -5.70 -0.11 20.47
CA ARG A 42 -5.47 0.87 19.40
C ARG A 42 -6.79 1.28 18.78
N VAL A 43 -7.04 2.59 18.75
CA VAL A 43 -8.26 3.18 18.14
C VAL A 43 -7.98 3.87 16.81
N ASP A 44 -6.72 3.89 16.36
CA ASP A 44 -6.30 4.58 15.12
C ASP A 44 -7.03 4.06 13.87
N LEU A 45 -7.43 2.78 13.89
CA LEU A 45 -8.18 2.15 12.79
C LEU A 45 -9.53 2.84 12.54
N LEU A 46 -10.14 3.41 13.56
CA LEU A 46 -11.45 4.07 13.49
C LEU A 46 -11.40 5.46 12.83
N ASN A 47 -10.19 6.01 12.64
CA ASN A 47 -9.98 7.31 12.01
C ASN A 47 -9.26 7.20 10.66
N GLN A 48 -9.13 5.99 10.12
CA GLN A 48 -8.60 5.80 8.76
C GLN A 48 -9.58 6.35 7.72
N HIS A 49 -9.03 6.83 6.60
CA HIS A 49 -9.79 7.35 5.46
C HIS A 49 -10.71 8.55 5.77
N SER A 50 -10.32 9.40 6.73
CA SER A 50 -11.03 10.65 7.03
C SER A 50 -11.09 11.58 5.82
N ASN A 51 -12.20 12.31 5.68
CA ASN A 51 -12.40 13.39 4.70
C ASN A 51 -11.26 14.43 4.73
N ARG A 52 -10.63 14.64 5.88
CA ARG A 52 -9.49 15.55 6.07
C ARG A 52 -8.28 15.20 5.20
N SER A 53 -8.14 13.93 4.84
CA SER A 53 -7.06 13.42 3.97
C SER A 53 -7.49 13.23 2.51
N ASN A 54 -8.76 13.44 2.18
CA ASN A 54 -9.28 13.23 0.84
C ASN A 54 -9.14 14.53 0.00
N PRO A 55 -8.28 14.55 -1.04
CA PRO A 55 -8.07 15.75 -1.86
C PRO A 55 -9.26 16.08 -2.77
N LEU A 56 -10.21 15.17 -2.97
CA LEU A 56 -11.34 15.36 -3.89
C LEU A 56 -12.47 16.22 -3.32
N GLY A 57 -12.44 16.48 -2.01
CA GLY A 57 -13.45 17.28 -1.31
C GLY A 57 -14.75 16.52 -0.99
N GLU A 58 -15.58 17.12 -0.14
CA GLU A 58 -16.76 16.46 0.44
C GLU A 58 -17.90 16.26 -0.57
N ASN A 59 -17.99 17.11 -1.58
CA ASN A 59 -19.07 17.09 -2.57
C ASN A 59 -18.76 16.19 -3.78
N PHE A 60 -17.60 15.52 -3.81
CA PHE A 60 -17.20 14.71 -4.95
C PHE A 60 -17.94 13.37 -4.97
N ASN A 61 -18.56 13.05 -6.11
CA ASN A 61 -19.26 11.79 -6.32
C ASN A 61 -18.63 10.99 -7.47
N TYR A 62 -17.78 10.03 -7.11
CA TYR A 62 -17.09 9.18 -8.09
C TYR A 62 -18.05 8.42 -9.02
N ARG A 63 -19.22 8.00 -8.53
CA ARG A 63 -20.20 7.27 -9.35
C ARG A 63 -20.76 8.15 -10.46
N GLU A 64 -21.09 9.42 -10.15
CA GLU A 64 -21.61 10.34 -11.15
C GLU A 64 -20.53 10.78 -12.15
N GLU A 65 -19.30 11.01 -11.68
CA GLU A 65 -18.19 11.33 -12.59
C GLU A 65 -17.83 10.14 -13.51
N PHE A 66 -17.83 8.92 -12.97
CA PHE A 66 -17.55 7.72 -13.77
C PHE A 66 -18.60 7.48 -14.86
N LYS A 67 -19.88 7.82 -14.63
CA LYS A 67 -20.92 7.71 -15.66
C LYS A 67 -20.71 8.65 -16.85
N LYS A 68 -20.05 9.79 -16.62
CA LYS A 68 -19.75 10.79 -17.68
C LYS A 68 -18.54 10.40 -18.53
N LEU A 69 -17.74 9.44 -18.05
CA LEU A 69 -16.51 9.02 -18.70
C LEU A 69 -16.80 8.33 -20.04
N ASP A 70 -16.06 8.70 -21.08
CA ASP A 70 -16.07 7.93 -22.32
C ASP A 70 -15.32 6.61 -22.12
N TYR A 71 -16.09 5.59 -21.75
CA TYR A 71 -15.57 4.26 -21.49
C TYR A 71 -14.97 3.58 -22.73
N SER A 72 -15.44 3.95 -23.93
CA SER A 72 -14.94 3.37 -25.18
C SER A 72 -13.59 3.98 -25.54
N ALA A 73 -13.46 5.30 -25.43
CA ALA A 73 -12.19 6.00 -25.61
C ALA A 73 -11.13 5.49 -24.63
N LEU A 74 -11.46 5.39 -23.33
CA LEU A 74 -10.53 4.87 -22.33
C LEU A 74 -9.99 3.47 -22.69
N LYS A 75 -10.86 2.56 -23.14
CA LYS A 75 -10.42 1.22 -23.56
C LYS A 75 -9.60 1.26 -24.86
N ALA A 76 -9.84 2.22 -25.75
CA ALA A 76 -9.02 2.40 -26.94
C ALA A 76 -7.61 2.87 -26.56
N ASP A 77 -7.52 3.87 -25.68
CA ASP A 77 -6.25 4.41 -25.18
C ASP A 77 -5.43 3.33 -24.45
N LEU A 78 -6.08 2.52 -23.61
CA LEU A 78 -5.42 1.39 -22.94
C LEU A 78 -4.87 0.37 -23.95
N ARG A 79 -5.60 0.09 -25.04
CA ARG A 79 -5.10 -0.83 -26.09
C ARG A 79 -3.93 -0.25 -26.86
N ALA A 80 -3.93 1.05 -27.14
CA ALA A 80 -2.80 1.71 -27.77
C ALA A 80 -1.56 1.65 -26.85
N LEU A 81 -1.74 1.96 -25.57
CA LEU A 81 -0.67 1.91 -24.56
C LEU A 81 -0.04 0.52 -24.44
N LEU A 82 -0.82 -0.56 -24.63
CA LEU A 82 -0.30 -1.92 -24.54
C LEU A 82 0.87 -2.20 -25.49
N THR A 83 1.01 -1.46 -26.59
CA THR A 83 2.10 -1.62 -27.57
C THR A 83 3.00 -0.40 -27.69
N ASP A 84 2.75 0.64 -26.87
CA ASP A 84 3.54 1.88 -26.85
C ASP A 84 4.71 1.76 -25.87
N SER A 85 5.75 1.04 -26.30
CA SER A 85 6.92 0.73 -25.46
C SER A 85 7.70 1.97 -25.06
N GLN A 86 7.97 2.09 -23.77
CA GLN A 86 8.74 3.18 -23.17
C GLN A 86 10.20 2.78 -22.95
N GLU A 87 11.15 3.68 -23.21
CA GLU A 87 12.60 3.39 -23.11
C GLU A 87 13.04 3.05 -21.67
N TRP A 88 12.44 3.69 -20.67
CA TRP A 88 12.78 3.48 -19.26
C TRP A 88 12.23 2.17 -18.69
N TRP A 89 11.29 1.53 -19.39
CA TRP A 89 10.77 0.20 -19.06
C TRP A 89 10.25 -0.51 -20.31
N PRO A 90 11.13 -1.09 -21.15
CA PRO A 90 10.73 -1.64 -22.44
C PRO A 90 9.69 -2.75 -22.33
N ALA A 91 8.80 -2.85 -23.32
CA ALA A 91 7.77 -3.86 -23.38
C ALA A 91 8.33 -5.21 -23.85
N ASP A 92 8.07 -6.28 -23.08
CA ASP A 92 8.43 -7.63 -23.48
C ASP A 92 7.66 -8.03 -24.75
N TRP A 93 8.37 -8.52 -25.77
CA TRP A 93 7.79 -8.88 -27.08
C TRP A 93 6.97 -7.75 -27.73
N GLY A 94 7.27 -6.48 -27.40
CA GLY A 94 6.55 -5.33 -27.91
C GLY A 94 5.16 -5.12 -27.30
N SER A 95 4.82 -5.81 -26.18
CA SER A 95 3.55 -5.54 -25.49
C SER A 95 3.60 -5.66 -23.96
N TYR A 96 2.97 -4.71 -23.26
CA TYR A 96 2.80 -4.73 -21.80
C TYR A 96 1.68 -5.66 -21.31
N ILE A 97 1.00 -6.40 -22.19
CA ILE A 97 -0.19 -7.18 -21.82
C ILE A 97 0.06 -8.16 -20.67
N GLY A 98 1.20 -8.86 -20.67
CA GLY A 98 1.56 -9.79 -19.60
C GLY A 98 1.77 -9.07 -18.26
N LEU A 99 2.43 -7.92 -18.28
CA LEU A 99 2.66 -7.08 -17.11
C LEU A 99 1.33 -6.57 -16.53
N PHE A 100 0.43 -6.05 -17.37
CA PHE A 100 -0.85 -5.49 -16.91
C PHE A 100 -1.80 -6.57 -16.37
N ILE A 101 -1.83 -7.75 -16.99
CA ILE A 101 -2.58 -8.90 -16.44
C ILE A 101 -2.04 -9.28 -15.06
N ARG A 102 -0.71 -9.40 -14.93
CA ARG A 102 -0.07 -9.72 -13.64
C ARG A 102 -0.38 -8.66 -12.59
N MET A 103 -0.29 -7.38 -12.95
CA MET A 103 -0.63 -6.27 -12.04
C MET A 103 -2.07 -6.39 -11.53
N ALA A 104 -3.04 -6.59 -12.43
CA ALA A 104 -4.45 -6.75 -12.05
C ALA A 104 -4.68 -7.99 -11.17
N TRP A 105 -4.04 -9.11 -11.50
CA TRP A 105 -4.07 -10.33 -10.70
C TRP A 105 -3.52 -10.10 -9.29
N HIS A 106 -2.34 -9.50 -9.14
CA HIS A 106 -1.75 -9.22 -7.83
C HIS A 106 -2.61 -8.25 -7.01
N GLY A 107 -3.25 -7.26 -7.64
CA GLY A 107 -4.17 -6.36 -6.96
C GLY A 107 -5.39 -7.08 -6.39
N ALA A 108 -5.98 -8.01 -7.16
CA ALA A 108 -7.14 -8.79 -6.72
C ALA A 108 -6.78 -9.95 -5.77
N GLY A 109 -5.60 -10.54 -5.93
CA GLY A 109 -5.17 -11.78 -5.28
C GLY A 109 -4.88 -11.67 -3.78
N THR A 110 -4.91 -10.47 -3.20
CA THR A 110 -4.78 -10.27 -1.74
C THR A 110 -6.09 -10.52 -0.99
N TYR A 111 -7.20 -10.75 -1.69
CA TYR A 111 -8.51 -10.98 -1.08
C TYR A 111 -8.56 -12.25 -0.23
N ARG A 112 -9.14 -12.13 0.97
CA ARG A 112 -9.35 -13.24 1.91
C ARG A 112 -10.83 -13.35 2.26
N THR A 113 -11.37 -14.55 2.15
CA THR A 113 -12.80 -14.83 2.40
C THR A 113 -13.19 -14.75 3.88
N VAL A 114 -12.24 -14.97 4.79
CA VAL A 114 -12.51 -15.10 6.24
C VAL A 114 -13.00 -13.78 6.85
N ASP A 115 -12.43 -12.66 6.45
CA ASP A 115 -12.71 -11.33 6.99
C ASP A 115 -13.04 -10.29 5.90
N GLY A 116 -13.10 -10.71 4.64
CA GLY A 116 -13.44 -9.86 3.49
C GLY A 116 -12.39 -8.81 3.16
N ARG A 117 -11.22 -8.89 3.80
CA ARG A 117 -10.10 -7.98 3.63
C ARG A 117 -9.31 -8.32 2.37
N GLY A 118 -8.57 -7.34 1.86
CA GLY A 118 -7.79 -7.49 0.62
C GLY A 118 -8.56 -7.12 -0.64
N GLY A 119 -7.97 -7.47 -1.79
CA GLY A 119 -8.52 -7.25 -3.12
C GLY A 119 -8.26 -5.86 -3.71
N ALA A 120 -8.73 -5.68 -4.95
CA ALA A 120 -8.45 -4.49 -5.74
C ALA A 120 -9.40 -3.31 -5.48
N GLY A 121 -10.47 -3.50 -4.69
CA GLY A 121 -11.58 -2.55 -4.57
C GLY A 121 -11.22 -1.17 -3.98
N ARG A 122 -10.08 -1.07 -3.28
CA ARG A 122 -9.57 0.20 -2.72
C ARG A 122 -8.27 0.68 -3.38
N GLY A 123 -7.74 -0.07 -4.35
CA GLY A 123 -6.48 0.26 -5.01
C GLY A 123 -5.27 0.33 -4.07
N GLN A 124 -5.25 -0.47 -2.99
CA GLN A 124 -4.21 -0.41 -1.95
C GLN A 124 -2.80 -0.80 -2.45
N GLN A 125 -2.69 -1.43 -3.61
CA GLN A 125 -1.40 -1.79 -4.23
C GLN A 125 -0.47 -0.57 -4.44
N ARG A 126 -1.00 0.65 -4.49
CA ARG A 126 -0.21 1.90 -4.60
C ARG A 126 0.30 2.46 -3.27
N PHE A 127 -0.04 1.83 -2.14
CA PHE A 127 0.32 2.28 -0.79
C PHE A 127 1.12 1.22 -0.03
N ALA A 128 1.84 1.66 1.01
CA ALA A 128 2.65 0.78 1.85
C ALA A 128 1.88 0.25 3.08
N PRO A 129 2.20 -0.97 3.55
CA PRO A 129 2.40 -2.16 2.73
C PRO A 129 1.03 -2.67 2.23
N PRO A 130 0.98 -3.26 1.02
CA PRO A 130 -0.28 -3.67 0.40
C PRO A 130 -1.06 -4.75 1.18
N GLU A 131 -0.42 -5.43 2.14
CA GLU A 131 -1.00 -6.53 2.93
C GLU A 131 -1.60 -6.13 4.29
N LEU A 132 -1.24 -4.98 4.89
CA LEU A 132 -1.63 -4.68 6.29
C LEU A 132 -2.86 -3.78 6.47
N LEU A 133 -3.42 -3.23 5.39
CA LEU A 133 -4.48 -2.22 5.48
C LEU A 133 -5.75 -2.54 4.69
N ALA A 134 -5.87 -3.76 4.20
CA ALA A 134 -7.12 -4.22 3.62
C ALA A 134 -7.90 -5.02 4.66
#